data_AF-A0AAV5NYK2-F1
#
_entry.id   AF-A0AAV5NYK2-F1
#
_cell.length_a   1.000
_cell.length_b   1.000
_cell.length_c   1.000
_cell.angle_alpha   90.00
_cell.angle_beta   90.00
_cell.angle_gamma   90.00
#
_symmetry.space_group_name_H-M   'P 1'
#
loop_
_entity.id
_entity.type
_entity.pdbx_description
1 polymer ?
#
loop_
_entity_poly.entity_id
_entity_poly.type
_entity_poly.pdbx_seq_one_letter_code
_entity_poly.pdbx_strand_id
1 'polypeptide(L)'
;MLRQCLSKALDTTMKVSVQKNNILLCFSEWATNLIQHASPMTEDIDISIEKQSDVLVLKVLDTGQSWNPTLTDEKSIITEFSDAEEGRGIALIQTYCDDLHYETVDGVNKLTMSWKIVKTISKPRVLIVDDDPLLLKVYDAYLNKDLDITCARSGDQALELIENNKFDLIISDIQMPNMGGMELRKAIQEAHDGRSIPFIFLTALSQENVQANANHLGIDDYLIKPVDKKSLLFSAQRVLARSNQVYNQLSHRLDEKITNSLLPKINKPKSGWNIEIRQRTTGCGGGDFLLSKRFDKENLYVLADVMGHDVSAKFFAYAYAGYLRGLLHSTTTASPSDTLNNLSNSAFEDQLLSQITLTSCAFSLLDNDQIEMASAGHPCPLLITEKGIESVPVQGMLPGLLPHSNYSSTRVQLGEGKRIAVYTDGLFESGDSVTEREQLTIEIEKTLVETLHKPIDVAIDEVMRAFDVLAGTPAKDDTLLILIESKCW
;
A
#
# COMPACT_ATOMS: atom_id res chain seq x y z
N MET A 1 16.43 5.16 15.70
CA MET A 1 17.67 4.36 15.64
C MET A 1 17.46 2.88 15.99
N LEU A 2 17.05 2.53 17.22
CA LEU A 2 16.90 1.13 17.66
C LEU A 2 16.02 0.25 16.73
N ARG A 3 14.91 0.81 16.23
CA ARG A 3 14.01 0.14 15.26
C ARG A 3 14.68 -0.22 13.94
N GLN A 4 15.61 0.62 13.45
CA GLN A 4 16.33 0.38 12.20
C GLN A 4 17.41 -0.68 12.37
N CYS A 5 18.11 -0.68 13.51
CA CYS A 5 19.05 -1.73 13.87
C CYS A 5 18.33 -3.09 13.96
N LEU A 6 17.15 -3.10 14.59
CA LEU A 6 16.29 -4.26 14.63
C LEU A 6 15.82 -4.68 13.23
N SER A 7 15.35 -3.75 12.40
CA SER A 7 14.92 -4.01 11.01
C SER A 7 16.02 -4.65 10.17
N LYS A 8 17.26 -4.13 10.24
CA LYS A 8 18.42 -4.71 9.56
C LYS A 8 18.79 -6.10 10.09
N ALA A 9 18.69 -6.32 11.41
CA ALA A 9 18.90 -7.66 11.98
C ALA A 9 17.83 -8.65 11.51
N LEU A 10 16.57 -8.21 11.41
CA LEU A 10 15.45 -8.99 10.90
C LEU A 10 15.61 -9.32 9.40
N ASP A 11 16.16 -8.41 8.59
CA ASP A 11 16.43 -8.66 7.17
C ASP A 11 17.39 -9.83 6.92
N THR A 12 18.33 -10.06 7.84
CA THR A 12 19.26 -11.19 7.74
C THR A 12 18.63 -12.53 8.18
N THR A 13 17.54 -12.49 8.93
CA THR A 13 16.94 -13.67 9.59
C THR A 13 15.55 -14.05 9.05
N MET A 14 14.84 -13.13 8.38
CA MET A 14 13.46 -13.30 7.90
C MET A 14 13.31 -12.90 6.42
N LYS A 15 12.53 -13.69 5.66
CA LYS A 15 12.23 -13.44 4.22
C LYS A 15 10.80 -12.95 3.96
N VAL A 16 9.94 -12.88 4.98
CA VAL A 16 8.50 -12.55 4.85
C VAL A 16 8.28 -11.13 5.37
N SER A 17 7.77 -10.24 4.52
CA SER A 17 7.61 -8.81 4.81
C SER A 17 6.58 -8.52 5.90
N VAL A 18 5.46 -9.24 5.91
CA VAL A 18 4.34 -9.00 6.85
C VAL A 18 4.74 -9.26 8.30
N GLN A 19 5.40 -10.38 8.58
CA GLN A 19 5.80 -10.71 9.95
C GLN A 19 6.92 -9.79 10.47
N LYS A 20 7.81 -9.34 9.58
CA LYS A 20 8.81 -8.30 9.90
C LYS A 20 8.13 -7.00 10.34
N ASN A 21 7.09 -6.56 9.61
CA ASN A 21 6.37 -5.34 9.93
C ASN A 21 5.67 -5.42 11.30
N ASN A 22 5.10 -6.58 11.64
CA ASN A 22 4.46 -6.80 12.94
C ASN A 22 5.48 -6.71 14.10
N ILE A 23 6.66 -7.34 13.96
CA ILE A 23 7.73 -7.26 14.97
C ILE A 23 8.20 -5.82 15.16
N LEU A 24 8.38 -5.09 14.05
CA LEU A 24 8.79 -3.69 14.09
C LEU A 24 7.71 -2.77 14.67
N LEU A 25 6.43 -3.10 14.48
CA LEU A 25 5.31 -2.39 15.09
C LEU A 25 5.28 -2.62 16.60
N CYS A 26 5.30 -3.88 17.06
CA CYS A 26 5.35 -4.20 18.49
C CYS A 26 6.52 -3.52 19.20
N PHE A 27 7.70 -3.53 18.57
CA PHE A 27 8.87 -2.86 19.09
C PHE A 27 8.71 -1.33 19.13
N SER A 28 8.13 -0.72 18.09
CA SER A 28 7.86 0.73 18.08
C SER A 28 6.94 1.13 19.21
N GLU A 29 5.80 0.45 19.38
CA GLU A 29 4.83 0.76 20.43
C GLU A 29 5.49 0.67 21.82
N TRP A 30 6.27 -0.39 22.06
CA TRP A 30 6.96 -0.55 23.32
C TRP A 30 8.06 0.50 23.55
N ALA A 31 8.87 0.80 22.53
CA ALA A 31 9.94 1.79 22.62
C ALA A 31 9.39 3.21 22.85
N THR A 32 8.26 3.57 22.22
CA THR A 32 7.55 4.83 22.47
C THR A 32 7.16 4.94 23.94
N ASN A 33 6.63 3.86 24.53
CA ASN A 33 6.29 3.83 25.95
C ASN A 33 7.48 4.06 26.89
N LEU A 34 8.61 3.42 26.61
CA LEU A 34 9.81 3.58 27.42
C LEU A 34 10.48 4.95 27.30
N ILE A 35 10.40 5.58 26.13
CA ILE A 35 11.12 6.83 25.86
C ILE A 35 10.26 8.04 26.21
N GLN A 36 8.97 8.01 25.89
CA GLN A 36 8.08 9.16 26.05
C GLN A 36 7.27 9.14 27.35
N HIS A 37 7.08 7.97 27.97
CA HIS A 37 6.14 7.81 29.08
C HIS A 37 6.75 7.22 30.37
N ALA A 38 8.03 6.84 30.38
CA ALA A 38 8.70 6.34 31.59
C ALA A 38 9.19 7.49 32.50
N SER A 39 8.88 7.40 33.79
CA SER A 39 9.40 8.32 34.82
C SER A 39 9.78 7.52 36.08
N PRO A 40 11.07 7.25 36.34
CA PRO A 40 12.26 7.90 35.77
C PRO A 40 12.54 7.53 34.30
N MET A 41 13.21 8.44 33.61
CA MET A 41 13.66 8.24 32.22
C MET A 41 14.58 7.04 32.13
N THR A 42 14.41 6.29 31.05
CA THR A 42 15.23 5.12 30.74
C THR A 42 16.62 5.56 30.26
N GLU A 43 17.67 5.22 31.01
CA GLU A 43 19.05 5.59 30.66
C GLU A 43 19.72 4.56 29.75
N ASP A 44 19.50 3.27 30.03
CA ASP A 44 20.09 2.16 29.29
C ASP A 44 18.98 1.27 28.72
N ILE A 45 19.07 0.97 27.42
CA ILE A 45 18.18 0.03 26.73
C ILE A 45 19.02 -0.97 25.97
N ASP A 46 18.92 -2.24 26.36
CA ASP A 46 19.63 -3.34 25.72
C ASP A 46 18.63 -4.21 24.95
N ILE A 47 18.82 -4.32 23.64
CA ILE A 47 17.94 -5.11 22.77
C ILE A 47 18.73 -6.30 22.26
N SER A 48 18.18 -7.49 22.47
CA SER A 48 18.70 -8.71 21.84
C SER A 48 17.59 -9.43 21.09
N ILE A 49 17.91 -9.88 19.89
CA ILE A 49 17.04 -10.73 19.11
C ILE A 49 17.71 -12.07 18.88
N GLU A 50 17.01 -13.13 19.23
CA GLU A 50 17.50 -14.49 19.13
C GLU A 50 16.49 -15.33 18.33
N LYS A 51 17.01 -16.17 17.44
CA LYS A 51 16.20 -17.20 16.79
C LYS A 51 16.40 -18.52 17.52
N GLN A 52 15.38 -19.00 18.20
CA GLN A 52 15.35 -20.28 18.90
C GLN A 52 14.46 -21.25 18.12
N SER A 53 15.08 -22.11 17.29
CA SER A 53 14.37 -23.02 16.38
C SER A 53 13.42 -22.28 15.42
N ASP A 54 12.10 -22.42 15.61
CA ASP A 54 11.03 -21.79 14.83
C ASP A 54 10.39 -20.60 15.56
N VAL A 55 11.00 -20.10 16.64
CA VAL A 55 10.53 -18.93 17.39
C VAL A 55 11.60 -17.84 17.34
N LEU A 56 11.18 -16.63 17.01
CA LEU A 56 11.97 -15.43 17.13
C LEU A 56 11.66 -14.79 18.47
N VAL A 57 12.67 -14.52 19.27
CA VAL A 57 12.53 -13.94 20.60
C VAL A 57 13.23 -12.58 20.60
N LEU A 58 12.47 -11.52 20.83
CA LEU A 58 13.00 -10.18 21.08
C LEU A 58 12.97 -9.94 22.58
N LYS A 59 14.16 -9.79 23.17
CA LYS A 59 14.32 -9.39 24.56
C LYS A 59 14.71 -7.92 24.57
N VAL A 60 14.06 -7.15 25.41
CA VAL A 60 14.48 -5.81 25.73
C VAL A 60 14.67 -5.65 27.22
N LEU A 61 15.84 -5.14 27.58
CA LEU A 61 16.24 -4.80 28.93
C LEU A 61 16.25 -3.28 29.05
N ASP A 62 15.70 -2.76 30.14
CA ASP A 62 15.71 -1.33 30.40
C ASP A 62 15.85 -1.00 31.89
N THR A 63 16.38 0.18 32.18
CA THR A 63 16.54 0.73 33.54
C THR A 63 15.49 1.78 33.90
N GLY A 64 14.44 1.90 33.08
CA GLY A 64 13.38 2.89 33.24
C GLY A 64 12.36 2.51 34.32
N GLN A 65 11.28 3.28 34.41
CA GLN A 65 10.18 2.95 35.31
C GLN A 65 9.58 1.58 34.98
N SER A 66 9.52 0.70 35.99
CA SER A 66 8.89 -0.61 35.83
C SER A 66 7.41 -0.48 35.48
N TRP A 67 7.02 -1.13 34.38
CA TRP A 67 5.64 -1.14 33.90
C TRP A 67 5.37 -2.47 33.21
N ASN A 68 4.45 -3.27 33.77
CA ASN A 68 4.19 -4.62 33.29
C ASN A 68 3.01 -4.64 32.29
N PRO A 69 3.25 -4.79 30.96
CA PRO A 69 2.20 -4.82 29.94
C PRO A 69 1.44 -6.16 29.88
N THR A 70 1.83 -7.17 30.67
CA THR A 70 1.13 -8.46 30.72
C THR A 70 -0.05 -8.47 31.69
N LEU A 71 -0.20 -7.43 32.53
CA LEU A 71 -1.24 -7.34 33.56
C LEU A 71 -2.45 -6.50 33.12
N THR A 72 -2.42 -5.92 31.93
CA THR A 72 -3.56 -5.23 31.33
C THR A 72 -4.62 -6.26 30.94
N ASP A 73 -5.77 -6.21 31.60
CA ASP A 73 -6.85 -7.21 31.51
C ASP A 73 -7.39 -7.36 30.07
N GLU A 74 -7.59 -8.63 29.72
CA GLU A 74 -8.32 -9.24 28.60
C GLU A 74 -8.57 -8.44 27.32
N LYS A 75 -8.13 -9.04 26.19
CA LYS A 75 -8.69 -8.93 24.82
C LYS A 75 -9.93 -8.04 24.73
N SER A 76 -9.74 -6.73 24.69
CA SER A 76 -10.74 -5.84 24.14
C SER A 76 -10.80 -6.18 22.66
N ILE A 77 -11.79 -7.00 22.31
CA ILE A 77 -12.27 -7.10 20.95
C ILE A 77 -12.46 -5.64 20.50
N ILE A 78 -11.85 -5.30 19.37
CA ILE A 78 -11.96 -3.97 18.74
C ILE A 78 -13.42 -3.81 18.30
N THR A 79 -14.29 -3.46 19.25
CA THR A 79 -15.72 -3.28 19.00
C THR A 79 -16.26 -1.95 19.50
N GLU A 80 -15.55 -1.25 20.38
CA GLU A 80 -15.92 0.10 20.80
C GLU A 80 -14.65 0.94 20.96
N PHE A 81 -14.47 1.91 20.05
CA PHE A 81 -13.44 2.93 20.19
C PHE A 81 -13.96 3.99 21.16
N SER A 82 -13.47 3.97 22.40
CA SER A 82 -13.64 5.11 23.30
C SER A 82 -12.58 6.17 22.97
N ASP A 83 -12.95 7.45 23.07
CA ASP A 83 -12.11 8.63 22.79
C ASP A 83 -10.97 8.85 23.81
N ALA A 84 -10.53 7.81 24.53
CA ALA A 84 -9.42 7.89 25.46
C ALA A 84 -8.26 7.03 24.92
N GLU A 85 -7.09 7.65 24.72
CA GLU A 85 -5.81 7.01 24.38
C GLU A 85 -5.28 6.08 25.52
N GLU A 86 -6.16 5.36 26.21
CA GLU A 86 -5.79 4.46 27.30
C GLU A 86 -5.51 3.07 26.73
N GLY A 87 -4.29 2.90 26.25
CA GLY A 87 -3.85 1.61 25.76
C GLY A 87 -2.38 1.52 25.38
N ARG A 88 -1.69 2.65 25.12
CA ARG A 88 -0.24 2.70 24.90
C ARG A 88 0.26 1.66 23.88
N GLY A 89 -0.53 1.34 22.85
CA GLY A 89 -0.21 0.28 21.88
C GLY A 89 -0.11 -1.15 22.46
N ILE A 90 -0.45 -1.39 23.73
CA ILE A 90 -0.38 -2.70 24.38
C ILE A 90 -1.29 -3.72 23.69
N ALA A 91 -2.50 -3.30 23.31
CA ALA A 91 -3.42 -4.16 22.57
C ALA A 91 -2.81 -4.63 21.24
N LEU A 92 -2.03 -3.77 20.56
CA LEU A 92 -1.29 -4.14 19.35
C LEU A 92 -0.16 -5.12 19.67
N ILE A 93 0.62 -4.87 20.73
CA ILE A 93 1.68 -5.79 21.17
C ILE A 93 1.09 -7.17 21.47
N GLN A 94 0.07 -7.25 22.31
CA GLN A 94 -0.61 -8.49 22.69
C GLN A 94 -1.29 -9.21 21.51
N THR A 95 -1.77 -8.45 20.51
CA THR A 95 -2.39 -9.02 19.30
C THR A 95 -1.36 -9.64 18.35
N TYR A 96 -0.21 -9.00 18.21
CA TYR A 96 0.76 -9.36 17.19
C TYR A 96 1.94 -10.21 17.70
N CYS A 97 2.15 -10.35 19.02
CA CYS A 97 3.07 -11.32 19.59
C CYS A 97 2.36 -12.64 19.95
N ASP A 98 3.04 -13.77 19.76
CA ASP A 98 2.51 -15.08 20.16
C ASP A 98 2.64 -15.33 21.67
N ASP A 99 3.68 -14.75 22.28
CA ASP A 99 3.92 -14.80 23.72
C ASP A 99 4.58 -13.51 24.20
N LEU A 100 4.20 -13.06 25.40
CA LEU A 100 4.66 -11.82 26.03
C LEU A 100 4.96 -12.08 27.51
N HIS A 101 6.20 -11.88 27.91
CA HIS A 101 6.63 -12.02 29.29
C HIS A 101 7.35 -10.77 29.76
N TYR A 102 7.03 -10.31 30.97
CA TYR A 102 7.68 -9.17 31.59
C TYR A 102 8.10 -9.51 33.02
N GLU A 103 9.35 -9.21 33.36
CA GLU A 103 9.89 -9.35 34.71
C GLU A 103 10.77 -8.15 35.06
N THR A 104 10.85 -7.81 36.35
CA THR A 104 11.79 -6.81 36.85
C THR A 104 12.68 -7.48 37.90
N VAL A 105 14.00 -7.44 37.70
CA VAL A 105 15.01 -8.04 38.58
C VAL A 105 16.08 -6.99 38.87
N ASP A 106 16.33 -6.71 40.16
CA ASP A 106 17.37 -5.77 40.62
C ASP A 106 17.32 -4.37 39.94
N GLY A 107 16.12 -3.87 39.66
CA GLY A 107 15.92 -2.56 39.04
C GLY A 107 16.09 -2.54 37.51
N VAL A 108 16.30 -3.70 36.89
CA VAL A 108 16.29 -3.88 35.43
C VAL A 108 14.98 -4.55 35.03
N ASN A 109 14.24 -3.88 34.15
CA ASN A 109 13.03 -4.40 33.53
C ASN A 109 13.44 -5.25 32.32
N LYS A 110 12.75 -6.37 32.12
CA LYS A 110 12.98 -7.27 31.00
C LYS A 110 11.66 -7.64 30.36
N LEU A 111 11.43 -7.13 29.15
CA LEU A 111 10.35 -7.57 28.28
C LEU A 111 10.87 -8.62 27.31
N THR A 112 10.18 -9.76 27.22
CA THR A 112 10.43 -10.81 26.24
C THR A 112 9.19 -10.97 25.38
N MET A 113 9.31 -10.65 24.09
CA MET A 113 8.29 -10.90 23.07
C MET A 113 8.73 -12.05 22.18
N SER A 114 7.82 -12.97 21.87
CA SER A 114 8.10 -14.11 21.00
C SER A 114 7.12 -14.20 19.85
N TRP A 115 7.64 -14.58 18.68
CA TRP A 115 6.85 -14.87 17.48
C TRP A 115 7.27 -16.21 16.89
N LYS A 116 6.32 -17.11 16.67
CA LYS A 116 6.52 -18.30 15.86
C LYS A 116 6.78 -17.83 14.42
N ILE A 117 7.97 -18.09 13.90
CA ILE A 117 8.35 -17.71 12.54
C ILE A 117 7.52 -18.54 11.57
N VAL A 118 6.49 -17.92 10.99
CA VAL A 118 5.68 -18.55 9.95
C VAL A 118 6.41 -18.32 8.64
N LYS A 119 7.08 -19.35 8.11
CA LYS A 119 7.65 -19.32 6.75
C LYS A 119 6.50 -19.31 5.73
N THR A 120 5.89 -18.16 5.46
CA THR A 120 5.02 -17.99 4.30
C THR A 120 5.78 -17.32 3.17
N ILE A 121 6.65 -18.11 2.51
CA ILE A 121 6.54 -18.15 1.05
C ILE A 121 5.17 -18.77 0.85
N SER A 122 4.16 -17.98 0.52
CA SER A 122 2.89 -18.55 0.07
C SER A 122 3.24 -19.38 -1.15
N LYS A 123 3.29 -20.70 -0.97
CA LYS A 123 3.56 -21.59 -2.09
C LYS A 123 2.43 -21.39 -3.09
N PRO A 124 2.72 -21.28 -4.41
CA PRO A 124 1.67 -21.17 -5.40
C PRO A 124 0.64 -22.28 -5.20
N ARG A 125 -0.64 -21.92 -5.19
CA ARG A 125 -1.75 -22.84 -4.96
C ARG A 125 -2.03 -23.58 -6.25
N VAL A 126 -1.78 -24.88 -6.25
CA VAL A 126 -1.94 -25.74 -7.41
C VAL A 126 -3.07 -26.72 -7.16
N LEU A 127 -4.04 -26.73 -8.07
CA LEU A 127 -5.08 -27.73 -8.10
C LEU A 127 -4.65 -28.89 -9.00
N ILE A 128 -4.59 -30.10 -8.46
CA ILE A 128 -4.32 -31.32 -9.22
C ILE A 128 -5.62 -32.12 -9.36
N VAL A 129 -6.01 -32.46 -10.58
CA VAL A 129 -7.26 -33.15 -10.89
C VAL A 129 -6.97 -34.45 -11.65
N ASP A 130 -7.26 -35.59 -11.04
CA ASP A 130 -7.06 -36.93 -11.61
C ASP A 130 -8.03 -37.90 -10.92
N ASP A 131 -8.67 -38.81 -11.65
CA ASP A 131 -9.62 -39.77 -11.07
C ASP A 131 -8.93 -40.93 -10.34
N ASP A 132 -7.63 -41.15 -10.58
CA ASP A 132 -6.82 -42.13 -9.86
C ASP A 132 -6.26 -41.54 -8.54
N PRO A 133 -6.77 -41.98 -7.37
CA PRO A 133 -6.29 -41.49 -6.08
C PRO A 133 -4.83 -41.85 -5.78
N LEU A 134 -4.25 -42.86 -6.43
CA LEU A 134 -2.83 -43.19 -6.30
C LEU A 134 -1.97 -42.16 -7.02
N LEU A 135 -2.37 -41.74 -8.24
CA LEU A 135 -1.66 -40.70 -8.99
C LEU A 135 -1.70 -39.35 -8.26
N LEU A 136 -2.85 -38.96 -7.72
CA LEU A 136 -2.97 -37.74 -6.90
C LEU A 136 -1.97 -37.73 -5.74
N LYS A 137 -1.83 -38.84 -5.01
CA LYS A 137 -0.85 -38.97 -3.91
C LYS A 137 0.59 -38.87 -4.39
N VAL A 138 0.90 -39.45 -5.56
CA VAL A 138 2.24 -39.38 -6.16
C VAL A 138 2.58 -37.94 -6.56
N TYR A 139 1.66 -37.24 -7.22
CA TYR A 139 1.89 -35.86 -7.67
C TYR A 139 1.93 -34.87 -6.50
N ASP A 140 1.08 -35.05 -5.48
CA ASP A 140 1.20 -34.31 -4.23
C ASP A 140 2.58 -34.51 -3.61
N ALA A 141 3.04 -35.75 -3.45
CA ALA A 141 4.37 -36.05 -2.91
C ALA A 141 5.52 -35.49 -3.78
N TYR A 142 5.31 -35.32 -5.09
CA TYR A 142 6.28 -34.71 -5.98
C TYR A 142 6.41 -33.21 -5.74
N LEU A 143 5.29 -32.51 -5.53
CA LEU A 143 5.21 -31.05 -5.62
C LEU A 143 5.00 -30.34 -4.28
N ASN A 144 4.47 -30.99 -3.25
CA ASN A 144 4.06 -30.37 -1.98
C ASN A 144 5.20 -29.72 -1.19
N LYS A 145 6.47 -30.01 -1.53
CA LYS A 145 7.62 -29.31 -0.94
C LYS A 145 7.73 -27.87 -1.41
N ASP A 146 7.37 -27.60 -2.67
CA ASP A 146 7.58 -26.33 -3.34
C ASP A 146 6.27 -25.57 -3.62
N LEU A 147 5.14 -26.30 -3.73
CA LEU A 147 3.82 -25.81 -4.12
C LEU A 147 2.76 -26.16 -3.04
N ASP A 148 1.68 -25.39 -2.94
CA ASP A 148 0.54 -25.69 -2.07
C ASP A 148 -0.49 -26.48 -2.87
N ILE A 149 -0.62 -27.78 -2.57
CA ILE A 149 -1.37 -28.70 -3.43
C ILE A 149 -2.77 -28.93 -2.85
N THR A 150 -3.78 -28.72 -3.69
CA THR A 150 -5.14 -29.21 -3.47
C THR A 150 -5.44 -30.28 -4.51
N CYS A 151 -6.02 -31.41 -4.11
CA CYS A 151 -6.38 -32.50 -5.03
C CYS A 151 -7.89 -32.60 -5.22
N ALA A 152 -8.31 -32.83 -6.47
CA ALA A 152 -9.67 -33.16 -6.85
C ALA A 152 -9.69 -34.50 -7.62
N ARG A 153 -10.76 -35.28 -7.42
CA ARG A 153 -10.95 -36.60 -8.03
C ARG A 153 -11.85 -36.58 -9.26
N SER A 154 -12.42 -35.44 -9.60
CA SER A 154 -13.29 -35.26 -10.75
C SER A 154 -13.31 -33.79 -11.17
N GLY A 155 -13.73 -33.52 -12.40
CA GLY A 155 -13.96 -32.16 -12.89
C GLY A 155 -14.99 -31.40 -12.04
N ASP A 156 -16.08 -32.05 -11.63
CA ASP A 156 -17.11 -31.41 -10.79
C ASP A 156 -16.55 -30.94 -9.44
N GLN A 157 -15.75 -31.79 -8.79
CA GLN A 157 -15.09 -31.42 -7.54
C GLN A 157 -14.08 -30.29 -7.75
N ALA A 158 -13.37 -30.30 -8.88
CA ALA A 158 -12.45 -29.23 -9.22
C ALA A 158 -13.19 -27.89 -9.37
N LEU A 159 -14.35 -27.86 -10.02
CA LEU A 159 -15.17 -26.64 -10.14
C LEU A 159 -15.64 -26.13 -8.78
N GLU A 160 -16.17 -27.00 -7.91
CA GLU A 160 -16.59 -26.64 -6.56
C GLU A 160 -15.43 -26.04 -5.73
N LEU A 161 -14.23 -26.62 -5.87
CA LEU A 161 -13.04 -26.10 -5.20
C LEU A 161 -12.62 -24.74 -5.75
N ILE A 162 -12.68 -24.56 -7.07
CA ILE A 162 -12.33 -23.29 -7.74
C ILE A 162 -13.30 -22.17 -7.38
N GLU A 163 -14.60 -22.45 -7.21
CA GLU A 163 -15.57 -21.43 -6.77
C GLU A 163 -15.24 -20.88 -5.38
N ASN A 164 -14.74 -21.74 -4.49
CA ASN A 164 -14.47 -21.38 -3.09
C ASN A 164 -13.00 -20.99 -2.83
N ASN A 165 -12.10 -21.19 -3.79
CA ASN A 165 -10.66 -21.02 -3.60
C ASN A 165 -9.98 -20.39 -4.82
N LYS A 166 -8.88 -19.66 -4.58
CA LYS A 166 -8.01 -19.18 -5.66
C LYS A 166 -6.89 -20.17 -5.92
N PHE A 167 -6.64 -20.46 -7.20
CA PHE A 167 -5.54 -21.29 -7.66
C PHE A 167 -4.68 -20.53 -8.68
N ASP A 168 -3.37 -20.73 -8.60
CA ASP A 168 -2.36 -20.12 -9.48
C ASP A 168 -2.04 -21.00 -10.69
N LEU A 169 -2.36 -22.30 -10.61
CA LEU A 169 -2.14 -23.29 -11.65
C LEU A 169 -3.10 -24.47 -11.47
N ILE A 170 -3.59 -25.02 -12.58
CA ILE A 170 -4.34 -26.28 -12.61
C ILE A 170 -3.54 -27.31 -13.40
N ILE A 171 -3.38 -28.50 -12.82
CA ILE A 171 -2.79 -29.66 -13.47
C ILE A 171 -3.88 -30.73 -13.53
N SER A 172 -4.31 -31.14 -14.72
CA SER A 172 -5.44 -32.08 -14.85
C SER A 172 -5.17 -33.19 -15.84
N ASP A 173 -5.64 -34.40 -15.53
CA ASP A 173 -5.77 -35.45 -16.53
C ASP A 173 -6.78 -35.05 -17.62
N ILE A 174 -6.44 -35.36 -18.87
CA ILE A 174 -7.38 -35.21 -19.99
C ILE A 174 -8.54 -36.20 -19.85
N GLN A 175 -8.25 -37.44 -19.48
CA GLN A 175 -9.22 -38.54 -19.52
C GLN A 175 -9.73 -38.85 -18.11
N MET A 176 -10.86 -38.25 -17.75
CA MET A 176 -11.54 -38.52 -16.48
C MET A 176 -13.01 -38.87 -16.74
N PRO A 177 -13.65 -39.70 -15.88
CA PRO A 177 -15.08 -39.98 -15.98
C PRO A 177 -15.94 -38.73 -15.84
N ASN A 178 -17.09 -38.73 -16.53
CA ASN A 178 -18.11 -37.66 -16.58
C ASN A 178 -17.63 -36.36 -17.22
N MET A 179 -16.64 -35.69 -16.61
CA MET A 179 -16.07 -34.44 -17.08
C MET A 179 -14.56 -34.60 -17.26
N GLY A 180 -14.11 -34.62 -18.52
CA GLY A 180 -12.69 -34.69 -18.85
C GLY A 180 -11.97 -33.36 -18.61
N GLY A 181 -10.63 -33.37 -18.54
CA GLY A 181 -9.85 -32.15 -18.30
C GLY A 181 -10.08 -31.05 -19.33
N MET A 182 -10.38 -31.43 -20.58
CA MET A 182 -10.72 -30.48 -21.64
C MET A 182 -12.05 -29.77 -21.39
N GLU A 183 -13.06 -30.50 -20.92
CA GLU A 183 -14.38 -29.97 -20.59
C GLU A 183 -14.31 -29.11 -19.33
N LEU A 184 -13.56 -29.57 -18.32
CA LEU A 184 -13.26 -28.81 -17.11
C LEU A 184 -12.64 -27.45 -17.45
N ARG A 185 -11.61 -27.42 -18.30
CA ARG A 185 -10.98 -26.16 -18.70
C ARG A 185 -11.96 -25.20 -19.37
N LYS A 186 -12.81 -25.71 -20.25
CA LYS A 186 -13.83 -24.91 -20.94
C LYS A 186 -14.84 -24.33 -19.93
N ALA A 187 -15.32 -25.15 -18.99
CA ALA A 187 -16.22 -24.72 -17.93
C ALA A 187 -15.60 -23.62 -17.05
N ILE A 188 -14.32 -23.76 -16.68
CA ILE A 188 -13.58 -22.73 -15.93
C ILE A 188 -13.52 -21.41 -16.71
N GLN A 189 -13.21 -21.48 -18.00
CA GLN A 189 -13.10 -20.29 -18.86
C GLN A 189 -14.44 -19.56 -19.01
N GLU A 190 -15.55 -20.29 -19.09
CA GLU A 190 -16.91 -19.74 -19.20
C GLU A 190 -17.41 -19.15 -17.86
N ALA A 191 -17.07 -19.76 -16.72
CA ALA A 191 -17.54 -19.34 -15.39
C ALA A 191 -16.78 -18.13 -14.80
N HIS A 192 -15.54 -17.87 -15.22
CA HIS A 192 -14.66 -16.89 -14.58
C HIS A 192 -14.42 -15.62 -15.41
N ASP A 193 -15.39 -15.19 -16.23
CA ASP A 193 -15.31 -13.96 -17.05
C ASP A 193 -13.97 -13.78 -17.79
N GLY A 194 -13.41 -14.89 -18.31
CA GLY A 194 -12.16 -14.86 -19.07
C GLY A 194 -10.86 -14.79 -18.24
N ARG A 195 -10.91 -15.00 -16.91
CA ARG A 195 -9.71 -15.15 -16.08
C ARG A 195 -8.98 -16.44 -16.46
N SER A 196 -7.85 -16.31 -17.13
CA SER A 196 -7.05 -17.46 -17.60
C SER A 196 -6.16 -17.99 -16.48
N ILE A 197 -6.67 -18.95 -15.69
CA ILE A 197 -5.80 -19.73 -14.79
C ILE A 197 -4.93 -20.64 -15.68
N PRO A 198 -3.59 -20.60 -15.56
CA PRO A 198 -2.72 -21.45 -16.34
C PRO A 198 -3.06 -22.93 -16.16
N PHE A 199 -2.99 -23.71 -17.24
CA PHE A 199 -3.50 -25.08 -17.25
C PHE A 199 -2.51 -26.06 -17.90
N ILE A 200 -2.11 -27.08 -17.16
CA ILE A 200 -1.23 -28.16 -17.63
C ILE A 200 -2.05 -29.45 -17.77
N PHE A 201 -1.98 -30.09 -18.93
CA PHE A 201 -2.60 -31.38 -19.14
C PHE A 201 -1.66 -32.55 -18.87
N LEU A 202 -2.15 -33.57 -18.18
CA LEU A 202 -1.52 -34.89 -18.10
C LEU A 202 -2.25 -35.80 -19.09
N THR A 203 -1.52 -36.55 -19.93
CA THR A 203 -2.16 -37.35 -20.99
C THR A 203 -1.46 -38.68 -21.22
N ALA A 204 -2.24 -39.75 -21.45
CA ALA A 204 -1.73 -41.03 -21.92
C ALA A 204 -1.65 -41.12 -23.47
N LEU A 205 -2.11 -40.09 -24.19
CA LEU A 205 -2.16 -40.07 -25.65
C LEU A 205 -0.77 -39.82 -26.26
N SER A 206 -0.49 -40.48 -27.38
CA SER A 206 0.75 -40.27 -28.15
C SER A 206 0.87 -38.84 -28.69
N GLN A 207 2.10 -38.37 -28.89
CA GLN A 207 2.42 -37.00 -29.33
C GLN A 207 1.63 -36.56 -30.57
N GLU A 208 1.41 -37.45 -31.55
CA GLU A 208 0.72 -37.13 -32.82
C GLU A 208 -0.75 -36.72 -32.61
N ASN A 209 -1.46 -37.34 -31.67
CA ASN A 209 -2.87 -37.01 -31.39
C ASN A 209 -3.03 -35.74 -30.53
N VAL A 210 -2.01 -35.40 -29.73
CA VAL A 210 -2.00 -34.20 -28.89
C VAL A 210 -1.65 -32.97 -29.71
N GLN A 211 -0.70 -33.07 -30.64
CA GLN A 211 -0.26 -31.96 -31.50
C GLN A 211 -1.36 -31.45 -32.44
N ALA A 212 -2.21 -32.36 -32.96
CA ALA A 212 -3.34 -32.03 -33.82
C ALA A 212 -4.42 -31.20 -33.09
N ASN A 213 -4.60 -31.42 -31.78
CA ASN A 213 -5.57 -30.71 -30.96
C ASN A 213 -4.97 -29.47 -30.27
N ALA A 214 -3.67 -29.46 -29.97
CA ALA A 214 -2.99 -28.40 -29.22
C ALA A 214 -3.07 -27.01 -29.88
N ASN A 215 -3.01 -26.93 -31.21
CA ASN A 215 -3.07 -25.66 -31.94
C ASN A 215 -4.42 -24.92 -31.83
N HIS A 216 -5.51 -25.64 -31.51
CA HIS A 216 -6.84 -25.05 -31.38
C HIS A 216 -7.23 -24.74 -29.93
N LEU A 217 -6.46 -25.25 -28.96
CA LEU A 217 -6.88 -25.29 -27.55
C LEU A 217 -6.14 -24.29 -26.65
N GLY A 218 -5.21 -23.49 -27.18
CA GLY A 218 -4.52 -22.44 -26.41
C GLY A 218 -3.84 -22.95 -25.13
N ILE A 219 -3.32 -24.18 -25.14
CA ILE A 219 -2.78 -24.89 -23.97
C ILE A 219 -1.48 -24.23 -23.47
N ASP A 220 -1.33 -24.06 -22.15
CA ASP A 220 -0.10 -23.52 -21.55
C ASP A 220 1.04 -24.56 -21.52
N ASP A 221 0.72 -25.82 -21.22
CA ASP A 221 1.63 -26.96 -21.32
C ASP A 221 0.92 -28.33 -21.31
N TYR A 222 1.64 -29.41 -21.65
CA TYR A 222 1.17 -30.78 -21.45
C TYR A 222 2.32 -31.75 -21.16
N LEU A 223 2.04 -32.81 -20.40
CA LEU A 223 2.98 -33.87 -20.04
C LEU A 223 2.38 -35.25 -20.35
N ILE A 224 3.20 -36.13 -20.92
CA ILE A 224 2.79 -37.49 -21.28
C ILE A 224 3.05 -38.42 -20.09
N LYS A 225 2.03 -39.18 -19.68
CA LYS A 225 2.12 -40.21 -18.64
C LYS A 225 2.96 -41.40 -19.17
N PRO A 226 3.86 -42.01 -18.36
CA PRO A 226 4.10 -41.72 -16.95
C PRO A 226 4.96 -40.47 -16.74
N VAL A 227 4.57 -39.63 -15.78
CA VAL A 227 5.25 -38.36 -15.47
C VAL A 227 6.21 -38.54 -14.30
N ASP A 228 7.47 -38.13 -14.47
CA ASP A 228 8.44 -38.10 -13.39
C ASP A 228 8.43 -36.76 -12.64
N LYS A 229 8.94 -36.78 -11.39
CA LYS A 229 8.97 -35.61 -10.51
C LYS A 229 9.63 -34.38 -11.12
N LYS A 230 10.77 -34.56 -11.82
CA LYS A 230 11.53 -33.41 -12.33
C LYS A 230 10.76 -32.73 -13.46
N SER A 231 10.20 -33.52 -14.37
CA SER A 231 9.41 -33.02 -15.49
C SER A 231 8.17 -32.27 -15.03
N LEU A 232 7.44 -32.82 -14.05
CA LEU A 232 6.24 -32.18 -13.50
C LEU A 232 6.56 -30.85 -12.81
N LEU A 233 7.57 -30.83 -11.94
CA LEU A 233 7.97 -29.63 -11.21
C LEU A 233 8.47 -28.53 -12.15
N PHE A 234 9.30 -28.91 -13.13
CA PHE A 234 9.85 -27.95 -14.09
C PHE A 234 8.77 -27.33 -14.97
N SER A 235 7.81 -28.14 -15.45
CA SER A 235 6.66 -27.65 -16.21
C SER A 235 5.80 -26.69 -15.38
N ALA A 236 5.44 -27.07 -14.15
CA ALA A 236 4.68 -26.22 -13.23
C ALA A 236 5.37 -24.87 -12.98
N GLN A 237 6.67 -24.88 -12.65
CA GLN A 237 7.44 -23.66 -12.39
C GLN A 237 7.55 -22.77 -13.64
N ARG A 238 7.78 -23.37 -14.82
CA ARG A 238 7.89 -22.64 -16.09
C ARG A 238 6.58 -21.93 -16.45
N VAL A 239 5.45 -22.63 -16.32
CA VAL A 239 4.12 -22.10 -16.63
C VAL A 239 3.76 -20.96 -15.67
N LEU A 240 3.99 -21.14 -14.37
CA LEU A 240 3.80 -20.10 -13.37
C LEU A 240 4.66 -18.86 -13.66
N ALA A 241 5.93 -19.04 -13.99
CA ALA A 241 6.84 -17.93 -14.32
C ALA A 241 6.38 -17.16 -15.57
N ARG A 242 5.96 -17.87 -16.62
CA ARG A 242 5.46 -17.25 -17.86
C ARG A 242 4.16 -16.48 -17.63
N SER A 243 3.23 -17.04 -16.86
CA SER A 243 1.97 -16.37 -16.53
C SER A 243 2.22 -15.02 -15.83
N ASN A 244 3.10 -15.04 -14.82
CA ASN A 244 3.51 -13.82 -14.11
C ASN A 244 4.18 -12.79 -15.04
N GLN A 245 5.02 -13.24 -15.98
CA GLN A 245 5.66 -12.34 -16.94
C GLN A 245 4.65 -11.64 -17.87
N VAL A 246 3.66 -12.38 -18.38
CA VAL A 246 2.62 -11.81 -19.25
C VAL A 246 1.74 -10.83 -18.49
N TYR A 247 1.36 -11.16 -17.26
CA TYR A 247 0.62 -10.27 -16.37
C TYR A 247 1.38 -8.94 -16.18
N ASN A 248 2.67 -9.00 -15.82
CA ASN A 248 3.50 -7.81 -15.63
C ASN A 248 3.65 -6.96 -16.90
N GLN A 249 3.77 -7.58 -18.08
CA GLN A 249 3.85 -6.88 -19.36
C GLN A 249 2.55 -6.16 -19.74
N LEU A 250 1.39 -6.79 -19.48
CA LEU A 250 0.08 -6.19 -19.72
C LEU A 250 -0.16 -5.01 -18.79
N SER A 251 0.15 -5.16 -17.50
CA SER A 251 0.12 -4.06 -16.53
C SER A 251 0.95 -2.87 -17.00
N HIS A 252 2.18 -3.10 -17.44
CA HIS A 252 3.06 -2.04 -17.94
C HIS A 252 2.50 -1.29 -19.17
N ARG A 253 1.81 -1.98 -20.09
CA ARG A 253 1.21 -1.32 -21.27
C ARG A 253 -0.06 -0.53 -20.94
N LEU A 254 -0.82 -0.99 -19.95
CA LEU A 254 -1.96 -0.22 -19.42
C LEU A 254 -1.46 1.03 -18.70
N ASP A 255 -0.36 0.91 -17.96
CA ASP A 255 0.25 2.02 -17.23
C ASP A 255 0.60 3.21 -18.14
N GLU A 256 1.29 3.03 -19.27
CA GLU A 256 1.75 4.16 -20.11
C GLU A 256 0.61 5.01 -20.72
N LYS A 257 -0.49 4.38 -21.16
CA LYS A 257 -1.60 5.11 -21.81
C LYS A 257 -2.51 5.81 -20.81
N ILE A 258 -2.71 5.23 -19.64
CA ILE A 258 -3.63 5.77 -18.64
C ILE A 258 -2.91 6.81 -17.74
N THR A 259 -1.61 6.63 -17.46
CA THR A 259 -0.80 7.60 -16.66
C THR A 259 -0.87 9.01 -17.24
N ASN A 260 -0.83 9.16 -18.57
CA ASN A 260 -0.95 10.46 -19.24
C ASN A 260 -2.30 11.18 -19.01
N SER A 261 -3.33 10.48 -18.56
CA SER A 261 -4.65 11.05 -18.23
C SER A 261 -4.71 11.63 -16.80
N LEU A 262 -3.86 11.12 -15.91
CA LEU A 262 -3.71 11.61 -14.52
C LEU A 262 -2.67 12.71 -14.36
N LEU A 263 -1.79 12.89 -15.36
CA LEU A 263 -0.87 14.02 -15.36
C LEU A 263 -1.63 15.31 -15.05
N PRO A 264 -1.17 16.13 -14.09
CA PRO A 264 -1.88 17.32 -13.64
C PRO A 264 -2.21 18.24 -14.82
N LYS A 265 -3.46 18.22 -15.29
CA LYS A 265 -3.96 19.17 -16.29
C LYS A 265 -4.64 20.30 -15.55
N ILE A 266 -3.88 21.33 -15.33
CA ILE A 266 -4.29 22.43 -14.47
C ILE A 266 -4.81 23.56 -15.30
N ASN A 267 -6.02 23.99 -14.96
CA ASN A 267 -6.51 25.27 -15.41
C ASN A 267 -5.71 26.35 -14.66
N LYS A 268 -4.93 27.15 -15.39
CA LYS A 268 -4.27 28.32 -14.80
C LYS A 268 -5.33 29.15 -14.06
N PRO A 269 -5.05 29.58 -12.81
CA PRO A 269 -6.01 30.32 -12.01
C PRO A 269 -6.37 31.64 -12.68
N LYS A 270 -7.50 32.24 -12.27
CA LYS A 270 -7.87 33.60 -12.69
C LYS A 270 -6.83 34.62 -12.24
N SER A 271 -6.87 35.82 -12.82
CA SER A 271 -5.96 36.93 -12.49
C SER A 271 -5.93 37.18 -10.97
N GLY A 272 -4.75 37.21 -10.37
CA GLY A 272 -4.57 37.45 -8.93
C GLY A 272 -3.70 36.40 -8.23
N TRP A 273 -3.52 35.22 -8.82
CA TRP A 273 -2.73 34.13 -8.24
C TRP A 273 -1.66 33.60 -9.20
N ASN A 274 -0.53 33.20 -8.64
CA ASN A 274 0.48 32.36 -9.28
C ASN A 274 0.46 30.99 -8.59
N ILE A 275 0.48 29.92 -9.39
CA ILE A 275 0.53 28.54 -8.90
C ILE A 275 1.53 27.78 -9.77
N GLU A 276 2.45 27.07 -9.13
CA GLU A 276 3.45 26.25 -9.79
C GLU A 276 3.49 24.87 -9.15
N ILE A 277 3.66 23.85 -10.00
CA ILE A 277 3.48 22.45 -9.59
C ILE A 277 4.57 21.60 -10.20
N ARG A 278 5.11 20.69 -9.40
CA ARG A 278 6.11 19.71 -9.81
C ARG A 278 5.78 18.36 -9.20
N GLN A 279 6.10 17.31 -9.95
CA GLN A 279 5.89 15.93 -9.53
C GLN A 279 7.16 15.10 -9.77
N ARG A 280 7.38 14.09 -8.93
CA ARG A 280 8.27 12.96 -9.16
C ARG A 280 7.44 11.69 -9.00
N THR A 281 7.68 10.72 -9.87
CA THR A 281 7.04 9.42 -9.78
C THR A 281 8.10 8.33 -9.67
N THR A 282 7.72 7.21 -9.10
CA THR A 282 8.57 6.01 -8.93
C THR A 282 8.94 5.31 -10.25
N GLY A 283 8.56 5.87 -11.41
CA GLY A 283 8.79 5.32 -12.76
C GLY A 283 7.71 4.34 -13.22
N CYS A 284 6.82 3.90 -12.32
CA CYS A 284 5.72 3.00 -12.64
C CYS A 284 4.37 3.72 -12.82
N GLY A 285 4.29 5.05 -12.64
CA GLY A 285 3.03 5.80 -12.65
C GLY A 285 2.37 5.75 -11.27
N GLY A 286 2.00 6.91 -10.73
CA GLY A 286 1.82 7.08 -9.30
C GLY A 286 0.39 7.13 -8.76
N GLY A 287 0.26 7.00 -7.43
CA GLY A 287 -0.99 7.16 -6.67
C GLY A 287 -1.44 8.62 -6.54
N ASP A 288 -0.50 9.55 -6.63
CA ASP A 288 -0.72 11.00 -6.57
C ASP A 288 -1.37 11.55 -7.83
N PHE A 289 -2.49 12.26 -7.66
CA PHE A 289 -3.10 13.02 -8.74
C PHE A 289 -3.73 14.33 -8.26
N LEU A 290 -3.81 15.29 -9.19
CA LEU A 290 -4.38 16.60 -8.96
C LEU A 290 -5.44 16.91 -10.01
N LEU A 291 -6.65 17.22 -9.54
CA LEU A 291 -7.76 17.66 -10.36
C LEU A 291 -8.09 19.13 -10.08
N SER A 292 -8.62 19.82 -11.09
CA SER A 292 -9.06 21.20 -10.93
C SER A 292 -10.36 21.47 -11.68
N LYS A 293 -11.21 22.34 -11.12
CA LYS A 293 -12.38 22.90 -11.77
C LYS A 293 -12.39 24.41 -11.61
N ARG A 294 -12.63 25.10 -12.73
CA ARG A 294 -12.80 26.55 -12.76
C ARG A 294 -14.28 26.91 -12.60
N PHE A 295 -14.55 27.85 -11.71
CA PHE A 295 -15.85 28.49 -11.52
C PHE A 295 -15.80 29.95 -12.01
N ASP A 296 -16.94 30.64 -11.93
CA ASP A 296 -17.07 32.02 -12.43
C ASP A 296 -16.21 33.04 -11.70
N LYS A 297 -15.80 32.81 -10.45
CA LYS A 297 -14.87 33.68 -9.71
C LYS A 297 -13.76 32.93 -9.00
N GLU A 298 -13.87 31.60 -8.91
CA GLU A 298 -13.04 30.78 -8.03
C GLU A 298 -12.44 29.63 -8.83
N ASN A 299 -11.38 29.01 -8.31
CA ASN A 299 -10.84 27.77 -8.84
C ASN A 299 -10.74 26.78 -7.68
N LEU A 300 -11.30 25.60 -7.85
CA LEU A 300 -11.22 24.50 -6.90
C LEU A 300 -10.17 23.50 -7.38
N TYR A 301 -9.30 23.10 -6.47
CA TYR A 301 -8.26 22.10 -6.66
C TYR A 301 -8.47 20.97 -5.67
N VAL A 302 -8.25 19.73 -6.11
CA VAL A 302 -8.33 18.54 -5.29
C VAL A 302 -7.06 17.72 -5.54
N LEU A 303 -6.18 17.73 -4.56
CA LEU A 303 -5.04 16.84 -4.46
C LEU A 303 -5.48 15.57 -3.76
N ALA A 304 -5.12 14.42 -4.32
CA ALA A 304 -5.39 13.13 -3.72
C ALA A 304 -4.18 12.22 -3.91
N ASP A 305 -3.99 11.36 -2.93
CA ASP A 305 -2.96 10.33 -2.88
C ASP A 305 -3.63 9.01 -2.45
N VAL A 306 -3.50 7.99 -3.28
CA VAL A 306 -4.08 6.67 -3.02
C VAL A 306 -3.05 5.80 -2.32
N MET A 307 -3.41 5.28 -1.14
CA MET A 307 -2.49 4.51 -0.33
C MET A 307 -2.00 3.25 -1.05
N GLY A 308 -0.69 3.13 -1.19
CA GLY A 308 -0.02 1.98 -1.81
C GLY A 308 0.70 2.35 -3.10
N HIS A 309 1.72 1.56 -3.43
CA HIS A 309 2.63 1.85 -4.55
C HIS A 309 2.66 0.72 -5.60
N ASP A 310 1.67 -0.17 -5.59
CA ASP A 310 1.57 -1.31 -6.49
C ASP A 310 0.60 -1.07 -7.66
N VAL A 311 0.48 -2.05 -8.57
CA VAL A 311 -0.39 -1.94 -9.75
C VAL A 311 -1.87 -1.79 -9.37
N SER A 312 -2.28 -2.32 -8.22
CA SER A 312 -3.63 -2.19 -7.68
C SER A 312 -3.92 -0.75 -7.29
N ALA A 313 -3.00 -0.10 -6.55
CA ALA A 313 -3.14 1.30 -6.14
C ALA A 313 -3.33 2.23 -7.34
N LYS A 314 -2.61 1.99 -8.45
CA LYS A 314 -2.80 2.74 -9.71
C LYS A 314 -4.19 2.58 -10.31
N PHE A 315 -4.70 1.34 -10.38
CA PHE A 315 -6.06 1.10 -10.89
C PHE A 315 -7.08 1.93 -10.11
N PHE A 316 -6.96 1.95 -8.78
CA PHE A 316 -7.84 2.75 -7.94
C PHE A 316 -7.59 4.25 -8.06
N ALA A 317 -6.36 4.72 -8.23
CA ALA A 317 -6.08 6.12 -8.54
C ALA A 317 -6.83 6.55 -9.82
N TYR A 318 -6.89 5.70 -10.85
CA TYR A 318 -7.69 5.99 -12.04
C TYR A 318 -9.20 5.98 -11.78
N ALA A 319 -9.70 5.01 -11.01
CA ALA A 319 -11.11 4.93 -10.66
C ALA A 319 -11.54 6.17 -9.86
N TYR A 320 -10.77 6.53 -8.83
CA TYR A 320 -10.99 7.72 -8.02
C TYR A 320 -10.87 9.01 -8.83
N ALA A 321 -9.88 9.14 -9.71
CA ALA A 321 -9.77 10.33 -10.54
C ALA A 321 -10.94 10.48 -11.52
N GLY A 322 -11.42 9.38 -12.11
CA GLY A 322 -12.61 9.37 -12.95
C GLY A 322 -13.86 9.79 -12.17
N TYR A 323 -14.04 9.21 -10.99
CA TYR A 323 -15.12 9.52 -10.06
C TYR A 323 -15.09 10.99 -9.63
N LEU A 324 -13.96 11.46 -9.10
CA LEU A 324 -13.75 12.84 -8.68
C LEU A 324 -13.93 13.83 -9.83
N ARG A 325 -13.52 13.49 -11.06
CA ARG A 325 -13.77 14.34 -12.23
C ARG A 325 -15.27 14.48 -12.51
N GLY A 326 -16.06 13.42 -12.31
CA GLY A 326 -17.52 13.44 -12.38
C GLY A 326 -18.15 14.28 -11.26
N LEU A 327 -17.72 14.08 -10.02
CA LEU A 327 -18.16 14.84 -8.84
C LEU A 327 -17.83 16.33 -8.98
N LEU A 328 -16.61 16.66 -9.40
CA LEU A 328 -16.23 18.04 -9.69
C LEU A 328 -17.13 18.61 -10.79
N HIS A 329 -17.44 17.87 -11.87
CA HIS A 329 -18.36 18.35 -12.90
C HIS A 329 -19.77 18.67 -12.37
N SER A 330 -20.31 17.85 -11.47
CA SER A 330 -21.64 18.08 -10.88
C SER A 330 -21.68 19.17 -9.81
N THR A 331 -20.53 19.48 -9.17
CA THR A 331 -20.44 20.47 -8.10
C THR A 331 -20.68 21.89 -8.62
N THR A 332 -21.55 22.67 -7.97
CA THR A 332 -21.92 24.04 -8.39
C THR A 332 -21.16 25.14 -7.65
N THR A 333 -20.56 24.84 -6.50
CA THR A 333 -19.78 25.76 -5.67
C THR A 333 -18.31 25.35 -5.61
N ALA A 334 -17.39 26.29 -5.42
CA ALA A 334 -15.98 25.97 -5.19
C ALA A 334 -15.72 25.69 -3.69
N SER A 335 -16.53 24.86 -3.04
CA SER A 335 -16.41 24.58 -1.60
C SER A 335 -15.52 23.36 -1.34
N PRO A 336 -14.34 23.53 -0.70
CA PRO A 336 -13.43 22.40 -0.43
C PRO A 336 -14.05 21.36 0.50
N SER A 337 -14.66 21.78 1.60
CA SER A 337 -15.31 20.88 2.56
C SER A 337 -16.46 20.08 1.94
N ASP A 338 -17.31 20.72 1.13
CA ASP A 338 -18.42 20.01 0.49
C ASP A 338 -17.91 18.95 -0.50
N THR A 339 -16.83 19.26 -1.20
CA THR A 339 -16.19 18.34 -2.13
C THR A 339 -15.66 17.10 -1.40
N LEU A 340 -14.99 17.28 -0.26
CA LEU A 340 -14.48 16.17 0.56
C LEU A 340 -15.60 15.38 1.25
N ASN A 341 -16.67 16.04 1.71
CA ASN A 341 -17.86 15.38 2.26
C ASN A 341 -18.50 14.44 1.22
N ASN A 342 -18.69 14.94 -0.01
CA ASN A 342 -19.25 14.14 -1.10
C ASN A 342 -18.33 12.99 -1.52
N LEU A 343 -17.01 13.23 -1.57
CA LEU A 343 -16.01 12.19 -1.82
C LEU A 343 -16.08 11.09 -0.78
N SER A 344 -16.06 11.44 0.51
CA SER A 344 -16.06 10.46 1.60
C SER A 344 -17.34 9.64 1.65
N ASN A 345 -18.52 10.26 1.51
CA ASN A 345 -19.78 9.52 1.47
C ASN A 345 -19.81 8.51 0.32
N SER A 346 -19.27 8.91 -0.83
CA SER A 346 -19.27 8.04 -2.01
C SER A 346 -18.22 6.94 -1.93
N ALA A 347 -17.05 7.23 -1.34
CA ALA A 347 -16.05 6.22 -1.04
C ALA A 347 -16.56 5.18 -0.02
N PHE A 348 -17.43 5.59 0.90
CA PHE A 348 -18.07 4.69 1.87
C PHE A 348 -19.14 3.80 1.23
N GLU A 349 -19.97 4.35 0.34
CA GLU A 349 -21.11 3.63 -0.27
C GLU A 349 -20.71 2.74 -1.46
N ASP A 350 -19.67 3.10 -2.21
CA ASP A 350 -19.28 2.39 -3.43
C ASP A 350 -18.38 1.17 -3.15
N GLN A 351 -18.77 0.01 -3.71
CA GLN A 351 -18.09 -1.28 -3.50
C GLN A 351 -16.68 -1.33 -4.10
N LEU A 352 -16.41 -0.53 -5.14
CA LEU A 352 -15.08 -0.46 -5.75
C LEU A 352 -14.20 0.51 -4.97
N LEU A 353 -14.70 1.71 -4.66
CA LEU A 353 -13.92 2.75 -3.99
C LEU A 353 -13.54 2.34 -2.56
N SER A 354 -14.44 1.67 -1.83
CA SER A 354 -14.18 1.19 -0.45
C SER A 354 -13.05 0.15 -0.32
N GLN A 355 -12.50 -0.38 -1.42
CA GLN A 355 -11.42 -1.36 -1.39
C GLN A 355 -10.05 -0.76 -1.08
N ILE A 356 -9.87 0.55 -1.26
CA ILE A 356 -8.61 1.23 -0.97
C ILE A 356 -8.88 2.57 -0.30
N THR A 357 -7.96 2.98 0.56
CA THR A 357 -7.99 4.29 1.20
C THR A 357 -7.19 5.30 0.41
N LEU A 358 -7.55 6.56 0.55
CA LEU A 358 -6.81 7.69 -0.03
C LEU A 358 -6.71 8.81 1.00
N THR A 359 -5.74 9.69 0.83
CA THR A 359 -5.70 10.99 1.50
C THR A 359 -6.06 12.07 0.48
N SER A 360 -6.69 13.14 0.91
CA SER A 360 -7.00 14.25 0.01
C SER A 360 -7.00 15.61 0.69
N CYS A 361 -6.47 16.60 -0.03
CA CYS A 361 -6.60 18.01 0.31
C CYS A 361 -7.31 18.74 -0.83
N ALA A 362 -8.36 19.48 -0.47
CA ALA A 362 -9.07 20.34 -1.39
C ALA A 362 -8.82 21.80 -1.03
N PHE A 363 -8.65 22.67 -2.02
CA PHE A 363 -8.52 24.10 -1.78
C PHE A 363 -9.09 24.95 -2.91
N SER A 364 -9.58 26.13 -2.53
CA SER A 364 -10.15 27.12 -3.43
C SER A 364 -9.42 28.46 -3.32
N LEU A 365 -9.06 29.01 -4.47
CA LEU A 365 -8.45 30.33 -4.57
C LEU A 365 -9.54 31.39 -4.78
N LEU A 366 -9.66 32.32 -3.84
CA LEU A 366 -10.68 33.38 -3.83
C LEU A 366 -10.11 34.71 -4.36
N ASP A 367 -10.97 35.61 -4.83
CA ASP A 367 -10.57 36.91 -5.41
C ASP A 367 -10.00 37.91 -4.38
N ASN A 368 -10.20 37.69 -3.08
CA ASN A 368 -9.82 38.58 -1.99
C ASN A 368 -8.49 38.19 -1.31
N ASP A 369 -7.59 37.55 -2.06
CA ASP A 369 -6.29 37.09 -1.54
C ASP A 369 -6.41 36.07 -0.38
N GLN A 370 -7.54 35.34 -0.37
CA GLN A 370 -7.80 34.26 0.56
C GLN A 370 -7.78 32.90 -0.14
N ILE A 371 -7.29 31.92 0.60
CA ILE A 371 -7.32 30.51 0.23
C ILE A 371 -8.20 29.79 1.24
N GLU A 372 -9.23 29.11 0.77
CA GLU A 372 -10.06 28.22 1.58
C GLU A 372 -9.58 26.79 1.37
N MET A 373 -9.36 26.02 2.44
CA MET A 373 -8.73 24.70 2.37
C MET A 373 -9.45 23.72 3.30
N ALA A 374 -9.55 22.46 2.90
CA ALA A 374 -9.98 21.36 3.75
C ALA A 374 -9.06 20.14 3.53
N SER A 375 -8.90 19.31 4.55
CA SER A 375 -8.06 18.10 4.49
C SER A 375 -8.85 16.88 4.95
N ALA A 376 -8.58 15.73 4.34
CA ALA A 376 -9.10 14.42 4.66
C ALA A 376 -7.94 13.41 4.76
N GLY A 377 -7.37 13.27 5.96
CA GLY A 377 -6.21 12.43 6.25
C GLY A 377 -4.91 12.85 5.56
N HIS A 378 -4.90 14.01 4.89
CA HIS A 378 -3.77 14.48 4.08
C HIS A 378 -2.84 15.38 4.90
N PRO A 379 -1.52 15.41 4.60
CA PRO A 379 -0.57 16.30 5.27
C PRO A 379 -1.03 17.76 5.30
N CYS A 380 -0.75 18.43 6.42
CA CYS A 380 -1.12 19.83 6.59
C CYS A 380 -0.33 20.71 5.59
N PRO A 381 -1.00 21.58 4.81
CA PRO A 381 -0.33 22.59 4.00
C PRO A 381 0.58 23.48 4.86
N LEU A 382 1.67 23.96 4.26
CA LEU A 382 2.65 24.80 4.94
C LEU A 382 2.48 26.26 4.50
N LEU A 383 2.30 27.16 5.47
CA LEU A 383 2.40 28.61 5.28
C LEU A 383 3.87 29.02 5.45
N ILE A 384 4.44 29.58 4.39
CA ILE A 384 5.85 29.97 4.32
C ILE A 384 5.93 31.50 4.40
N THR A 385 6.74 31.98 5.35
CA THR A 385 6.97 33.40 5.63
C THR A 385 8.45 33.67 5.86
N GLU A 386 8.86 34.94 5.89
CA GLU A 386 10.23 35.32 6.27
C GLU A 386 10.60 34.88 7.70
N LYS A 387 9.61 34.65 8.57
CA LYS A 387 9.83 34.21 9.96
C LYS A 387 10.01 32.70 10.09
N GLY A 388 9.70 31.94 9.03
CA GLY A 388 9.71 30.49 9.03
C GLY A 388 8.42 29.91 8.45
N ILE A 389 8.21 28.63 8.76
CA ILE A 389 7.11 27.82 8.25
C ILE A 389 6.13 27.49 9.39
N GLU A 390 4.84 27.59 9.10
CA GLU A 390 3.75 27.24 10.01
C GLU A 390 2.76 26.30 9.29
N SER A 391 2.30 25.24 9.97
CA SER A 391 1.28 24.36 9.39
C SER A 391 -0.10 25.03 9.43
N VAL A 392 -0.80 25.01 8.29
CA VAL A 392 -2.20 25.44 8.20
C VAL A 392 -3.06 24.40 8.96
N PRO A 393 -3.89 24.81 9.93
CA PRO A 393 -4.60 23.88 10.82
C PRO A 393 -5.85 23.29 10.15
N VAL A 394 -5.65 22.57 9.03
CA VAL A 394 -6.68 21.77 8.37
C VAL A 394 -6.46 20.30 8.70
N GLN A 395 -7.50 19.65 9.19
CA GLN A 395 -7.48 18.22 9.53
C GLN A 395 -8.82 17.59 9.17
N GLY A 396 -8.81 16.28 9.00
CA GLY A 396 -10.00 15.49 8.77
C GLY A 396 -9.64 14.02 8.68
N MET A 397 -10.65 13.17 8.84
CA MET A 397 -10.48 11.72 8.79
C MET A 397 -10.27 11.24 7.35
N LEU A 398 -9.74 10.03 7.17
CA LEU A 398 -9.63 9.40 5.86
C LEU A 398 -11.03 9.29 5.20
N PRO A 399 -11.17 9.66 3.91
CA PRO A 399 -12.40 9.48 3.15
C PRO A 399 -12.87 8.02 3.15
N GLY A 400 -14.17 7.82 3.28
CA GLY A 400 -14.79 6.50 3.19
C GLY A 400 -14.66 5.64 4.45
N LEU A 401 -14.01 6.13 5.51
CA LEU A 401 -13.83 5.36 6.75
C LEU A 401 -15.12 5.26 7.57
N LEU A 402 -15.89 6.35 7.66
CA LEU A 402 -17.19 6.41 8.34
C LEU A 402 -18.23 7.10 7.47
N PRO A 403 -19.51 6.70 7.61
CA PRO A 403 -20.62 7.41 6.96
C PRO A 403 -20.75 8.82 7.53
N HIS A 404 -21.12 9.78 6.68
CA HIS A 404 -21.40 11.17 7.08
C HIS A 404 -20.22 11.88 7.76
N SER A 405 -18.99 11.54 7.37
CA SER A 405 -17.79 12.28 7.77
C SER A 405 -17.96 13.76 7.46
N ASN A 406 -17.63 14.62 8.43
CA ASN A 406 -17.79 16.07 8.29
C ASN A 406 -16.42 16.77 8.22
N TYR A 407 -16.07 17.25 7.04
CA TYR A 407 -14.89 18.05 6.79
C TYR A 407 -15.19 19.54 6.96
N SER A 408 -14.29 20.24 7.62
CA SER A 408 -14.39 21.70 7.81
C SER A 408 -13.30 22.41 7.02
N SER A 409 -13.66 23.57 6.46
CA SER A 409 -12.71 24.41 5.73
C SER A 409 -12.08 25.45 6.64
N THR A 410 -10.78 25.70 6.47
CA THR A 410 -10.05 26.82 7.08
C THR A 410 -9.73 27.85 6.00
N ARG A 411 -9.82 29.14 6.35
CA ARG A 411 -9.44 30.24 5.47
C ARG A 411 -8.13 30.85 5.91
N VAL A 412 -7.23 31.03 4.95
CA VAL A 412 -5.92 31.66 5.15
C VAL A 412 -5.85 32.91 4.29
N GLN A 413 -5.51 34.04 4.91
CA GLN A 413 -5.15 35.27 4.19
C GLN A 413 -3.66 35.22 3.90
N LEU A 414 -3.28 35.24 2.62
CA LEU A 414 -1.87 35.07 2.25
C LEU A 414 -1.11 36.39 2.43
N GLY A 415 -1.48 37.42 1.67
CA GLY A 415 -0.76 38.69 1.61
C GLY A 415 0.55 38.59 0.83
N GLU A 416 1.14 39.75 0.56
CA GLU A 416 2.39 39.86 -0.20
C GLU A 416 3.57 39.21 0.54
N GLY A 417 4.47 38.58 -0.21
CA GLY A 417 5.69 37.97 0.33
C GLY A 417 5.48 36.67 1.11
N LYS A 418 4.31 36.03 1.03
CA LYS A 418 4.04 34.72 1.63
C LYS A 418 3.66 33.68 0.58
N ARG A 419 3.89 32.41 0.91
CA ARG A 419 3.52 31.26 0.06
C ARG A 419 2.78 30.21 0.85
N ILE A 420 1.92 29.46 0.17
CA ILE A 420 1.43 28.18 0.67
C ILE A 420 2.04 27.05 -0.15
N ALA A 421 2.54 26.03 0.52
CA ALA A 421 2.89 24.74 -0.06
C ALA A 421 1.82 23.70 0.26
N VAL A 422 1.27 23.06 -0.76
CA VAL A 422 0.41 21.88 -0.65
C VAL A 422 1.16 20.71 -1.28
N TYR A 423 1.25 19.57 -0.59
CA TYR A 423 2.16 18.49 -0.97
C TYR A 423 1.63 17.13 -0.54
N THR A 424 2.05 16.08 -1.23
CA THR A 424 1.86 14.68 -0.80
C THR A 424 3.00 14.25 0.11
N ASP A 425 2.74 13.26 0.97
CA ASP A 425 3.67 12.83 2.03
C ASP A 425 5.05 12.38 1.51
N GLY A 426 5.11 11.85 0.28
CA GLY A 426 6.36 11.49 -0.38
C GLY A 426 7.41 12.60 -0.43
N LEU A 427 7.02 13.89 -0.35
CA LEU A 427 7.96 15.02 -0.27
C LEU A 427 8.89 14.93 0.95
N PHE A 428 8.40 14.38 2.06
CA PHE A 428 9.13 14.24 3.31
C PHE A 428 9.42 12.78 3.69
N GLU A 429 8.64 11.83 3.17
CA GLU A 429 8.75 10.40 3.52
C GLU A 429 9.72 9.59 2.63
N SER A 430 10.27 10.19 1.57
CA SER A 430 11.14 9.49 0.58
C SER A 430 12.52 9.00 1.09
N GLY A 431 12.84 9.10 2.38
CA GLY A 431 14.11 8.64 2.98
C GLY A 431 14.06 7.20 3.54
N ASP A 432 15.13 6.41 3.37
CA ASP A 432 15.21 5.02 3.89
C ASP A 432 15.33 4.99 5.41
N SER A 433 15.80 6.11 5.98
CA SER A 433 16.04 6.26 7.39
C SER A 433 15.35 7.51 7.94
N VAL A 434 14.99 7.48 9.22
CA VAL A 434 14.48 8.65 9.95
C VAL A 434 15.43 9.84 9.79
N THR A 435 16.74 9.62 9.87
CA THR A 435 17.74 10.68 9.70
C THR A 435 17.77 11.25 8.28
N GLU A 436 17.61 10.39 7.26
CA GLU A 436 17.47 10.86 5.87
C GLU A 436 16.20 11.67 5.67
N ARG A 437 15.08 11.26 6.28
CA ARG A 437 13.81 12.02 6.26
C ARG A 437 13.91 13.32 7.03
N GLU A 438 14.50 13.32 8.21
CA GLU A 438 14.76 14.55 8.99
C GLU A 438 15.65 15.51 8.20
N GLN A 439 16.71 14.99 7.56
CA GLN A 439 17.58 15.79 6.71
C GLN A 439 16.85 16.31 5.47
N LEU A 440 15.99 15.48 4.87
CA LEU A 440 15.12 15.88 3.77
C LEU A 440 14.16 17.00 4.23
N THR A 441 13.47 16.83 5.36
CA THR A 441 12.59 17.84 5.93
C THR A 441 13.32 19.15 6.19
N ILE A 442 14.47 19.11 6.87
CA ILE A 442 15.27 20.31 7.16
C ILE A 442 15.67 21.02 5.87
N GLU A 443 16.17 20.28 4.87
CA GLU A 443 16.64 20.91 3.63
C GLU A 443 15.48 21.44 2.78
N ILE A 444 14.35 20.74 2.72
CA ILE A 444 13.15 21.19 2.01
C ILE A 444 12.57 22.44 2.66
N GLU A 445 12.36 22.42 3.98
CA GLU A 445 11.85 23.58 4.73
C GLU A 445 12.78 24.80 4.60
N LYS A 446 14.09 24.58 4.74
CA LYS A 446 15.09 25.63 4.54
C LYS A 446 15.02 26.20 3.12
N THR A 447 14.97 25.35 2.10
CA THR A 447 14.91 25.79 0.70
C THR A 447 13.62 26.56 0.41
N LEU A 448 12.48 26.15 0.99
CA LEU A 448 11.21 26.86 0.86
C LEU A 448 11.30 28.29 1.40
N VAL A 449 11.94 28.50 2.55
CA VAL A 449 12.13 29.84 3.14
C VAL A 449 13.16 30.66 2.35
N GLU A 450 14.30 30.06 2.00
CA GLU A 450 15.38 30.77 1.27
C GLU A 450 14.93 31.21 -0.13
N THR A 451 13.98 30.53 -0.75
CA THR A 451 13.50 30.85 -2.11
C THR A 451 12.28 31.77 -2.15
N LEU A 452 11.79 32.25 -0.99
CA LEU A 452 10.59 33.08 -0.88
C LEU A 452 10.64 34.36 -1.73
N HIS A 453 11.83 34.95 -1.89
CA HIS A 453 12.07 36.17 -2.66
C HIS A 453 12.31 35.93 -4.16
N LYS A 454 12.47 34.68 -4.58
CA LYS A 454 12.69 34.30 -5.99
C LYS A 454 11.36 34.14 -6.71
N PRO A 455 11.29 34.21 -8.05
CA PRO A 455 10.10 33.81 -8.80
C PRO A 455 9.63 32.39 -8.42
N ILE A 456 8.32 32.18 -8.32
CA ILE A 456 7.74 30.92 -7.81
C ILE A 456 8.13 29.67 -8.62
N ASP A 457 8.31 29.83 -9.92
CA ASP A 457 8.76 28.77 -10.84
C ASP A 457 10.21 28.37 -10.58
N VAL A 458 11.07 29.34 -10.29
CA VAL A 458 12.46 29.10 -9.89
C VAL A 458 12.51 28.48 -8.49
N ALA A 459 11.69 28.96 -7.56
CA ALA A 459 11.63 28.47 -6.19
C ALA A 459 11.22 26.99 -6.14
N ILE A 460 10.14 26.60 -6.81
CA ILE A 460 9.70 25.20 -6.82
C ILE A 460 10.75 24.29 -7.47
N ASP A 461 11.42 24.74 -8.53
CA ASP A 461 12.47 23.96 -9.18
C ASP A 461 13.67 23.73 -8.27
N GLU A 462 14.06 24.73 -7.46
CA GLU A 462 15.13 24.58 -6.48
C GLU A 462 14.75 23.62 -5.35
N VAL A 463 13.53 23.70 -4.82
CA VAL A 463 13.03 22.75 -3.81
C VAL A 463 13.04 21.32 -4.36
N MET A 464 12.55 21.12 -5.58
CA MET A 464 12.54 19.78 -6.18
C MET A 464 13.94 19.27 -6.54
N ARG A 465 14.90 20.14 -6.84
CA ARG A 465 16.32 19.72 -6.98
C ARG A 465 16.91 19.30 -5.65
N ALA A 466 16.60 20.00 -4.56
CA ALA A 466 17.02 19.60 -3.22
C ALA A 466 16.42 18.24 -2.84
N PHE A 467 15.14 18.02 -3.15
CA PHE A 467 14.48 16.72 -3.06
C PHE A 467 15.22 15.64 -3.85
N ASP A 468 15.48 15.86 -5.15
CA ASP A 468 16.11 14.86 -6.04
C ASP A 468 17.51 14.42 -5.54
N VAL A 469 18.28 15.34 -4.93
CA VAL A 469 19.61 15.05 -4.37
C VAL A 469 19.54 14.11 -3.17
N LEU A 470 18.50 14.24 -2.35
CA LEU A 470 18.36 13.53 -1.07
C LEU A 470 17.48 12.27 -1.18
N ALA A 471 16.42 12.30 -1.98
CA ALA A 471 15.49 11.18 -2.19
C ALA A 471 15.98 10.15 -3.23
N GLY A 472 16.90 10.55 -4.12
CA GLY A 472 17.40 9.72 -5.22
C GLY A 472 16.52 9.77 -6.48
N THR A 473 17.06 9.23 -7.59
CA THR A 473 16.37 9.20 -8.90
C THR A 473 16.36 7.78 -9.48
N PRO A 474 15.19 7.14 -9.70
CA PRO A 474 13.83 7.65 -9.44
C PRO A 474 13.53 7.81 -7.94
N ALA A 475 12.55 8.67 -7.63
CA ALA A 475 12.06 8.84 -6.27
C ALA A 475 11.48 7.52 -5.75
N LYS A 476 11.56 7.30 -4.43
CA LYS A 476 11.11 6.06 -3.78
C LYS A 476 9.62 6.04 -3.52
N ASP A 477 9.03 7.21 -3.37
CA ASP A 477 7.59 7.41 -3.36
C ASP A 477 7.18 8.40 -4.44
N ASP A 478 5.90 8.43 -4.76
CA ASP A 478 5.36 9.50 -5.58
C ASP A 478 5.34 10.79 -4.76
N THR A 479 5.62 11.91 -5.42
CA THR A 479 5.72 13.20 -4.74
C THR A 479 5.16 14.27 -5.62
N LEU A 480 4.22 15.04 -5.10
CA LEU A 480 3.65 16.20 -5.74
C LEU A 480 3.80 17.40 -4.81
N LEU A 481 4.35 18.50 -5.33
CA LEU A 481 4.45 19.78 -4.63
C LEU A 481 3.72 20.86 -5.44
N ILE A 482 2.90 21.64 -4.75
CA ILE A 482 2.20 22.83 -5.24
C ILE A 482 2.68 24.03 -4.43
N LEU A 483 3.21 25.05 -5.09
CA LEU A 483 3.42 26.37 -4.50
C LEU A 483 2.37 27.35 -5.00
N ILE A 484 1.85 28.16 -4.09
CA ILE A 484 0.83 29.18 -4.35
C ILE A 484 1.28 30.52 -3.76
N GLU A 485 1.19 31.59 -4.55
CA GLU A 485 1.38 32.97 -4.10
C GLU A 485 0.41 33.93 -4.79
N SER A 486 0.19 35.08 -4.17
CA SER A 486 -0.58 36.18 -4.73
C SER A 486 0.25 36.88 -5.81
N LYS A 487 -0.38 37.24 -6.94
CA LYS A 487 0.26 38.14 -7.90
C LYS A 487 0.36 39.52 -7.28
N CYS A 488 1.59 40.02 -7.09
CA CYS A 488 1.82 41.44 -6.87
C CYS A 488 1.11 42.23 -7.99
N TRP A 489 0.24 43.17 -7.62
CA TRP A 489 -0.52 44.01 -8.54
C TRP A 489 0.36 45.11 -9.14
#